data_AF-A0A923V7Y4-F1
#
_entry.id   AF-A0A923V7Y4-F1
#
_cell.length_a   1.000
_cell.length_b   1.000
_cell.length_c   1.000
_cell.angle_alpha   90.00
_cell.angle_beta   90.00
_cell.angle_gamma   90.00
#
_symmetry.space_group_name_H-M   'P 1'
#
loop_
_entity.id
_entity.type
_entity.pdbx_description
1 polymer ?
#
loop_
_entity_poly.entity_id
_entity_poly.type
_entity_poly.pdbx_seq_one_letter_code
_entity_poly.pdbx_strand_id
1 'polypeptide(L)'
;MNLIYLALAASLFAVAADARIRLRKVTEAPKVCDYMAEDKLLSRADKKVYSTERHSIVIEDTIALVKDKGEKICEWPLDEWAISAPVTSFKFYIDEYKEILYPFAKKDDGFVFTMKVAIANCQFSDKTNLEKFEKPVCEKPKKVSRKKKSKKAKAAKS
;
A
#
# COMPACT_ATOMS: atom_id res chain seq x y z
N MET A 1 4.19 35.15 12.71
CA MET A 1 3.62 34.86 11.37
C MET A 1 3.67 33.36 11.13
N ASN A 2 2.64 32.78 10.50
CA ASN A 2 2.61 31.43 9.87
C ASN A 2 1.81 30.28 10.50
N LEU A 3 0.85 30.52 11.41
CA LEU A 3 -0.21 29.52 11.65
C LEU A 3 -1.25 29.47 10.50
N ILE A 4 -1.48 30.61 9.84
CA ILE A 4 -2.46 30.74 8.75
C ILE A 4 -1.95 30.08 7.45
N TYR A 5 -0.64 30.15 7.16
CA TYR A 5 -0.07 29.55 5.96
C TYR A 5 -0.02 28.01 6.00
N LEU A 6 0.13 27.41 7.19
CA LEU A 6 0.11 25.95 7.33
C LEU A 6 -1.28 25.35 7.04
N ALA A 7 -2.34 26.02 7.49
CA ALA A 7 -3.72 25.61 7.21
C ALA A 7 -4.11 25.77 5.73
N LEU A 8 -3.59 26.81 5.06
CA LEU A 8 -3.85 27.04 3.63
C LEU A 8 -3.14 26.00 2.74
N ALA A 9 -1.92 25.59 3.10
CA ALA A 9 -1.20 24.57 2.36
C ALA A 9 -1.91 23.20 2.47
N ALA A 10 -2.29 22.80 3.69
CA ALA A 10 -2.99 21.53 3.91
C ALA A 10 -4.33 21.41 3.16
N SER A 11 -5.08 22.51 3.04
CA SER A 11 -6.35 22.54 2.29
C SER A 11 -6.14 22.44 0.78
N LEU A 12 -5.13 23.09 0.20
CA LEU A 12 -4.84 22.99 -1.24
C LEU A 12 -4.40 21.58 -1.67
N PHE A 13 -3.64 20.86 -0.84
CA PHE A 13 -3.20 19.49 -1.15
C PHE A 13 -4.33 18.46 -1.01
N ALA A 14 -5.21 18.60 -0.02
CA ALA A 14 -6.40 17.78 0.10
C ALA A 14 -7.29 17.91 -1.15
N VAL A 15 -7.45 19.13 -1.68
CA VAL A 15 -8.25 19.40 -2.89
C VAL A 15 -7.61 18.77 -4.14
N ALA A 16 -6.28 18.82 -4.30
CA ALA A 16 -5.60 18.24 -5.45
C ALA A 16 -5.64 16.69 -5.46
N ALA A 17 -5.50 16.06 -4.29
CA ALA A 17 -5.62 14.62 -4.14
C ALA A 17 -7.07 14.15 -4.35
N ASP A 18 -8.06 14.84 -3.77
CA ASP A 18 -9.49 14.55 -3.92
C ASP A 18 -9.94 14.76 -5.39
N ALA A 19 -9.46 15.82 -6.06
CA ALA A 19 -9.73 16.04 -7.49
C ALA A 19 -9.16 14.93 -8.39
N ARG A 20 -7.94 14.44 -8.11
CA ARG A 20 -7.36 13.28 -8.82
C ARG A 20 -8.12 11.99 -8.59
N ILE A 21 -8.73 11.79 -7.41
CA ILE A 21 -9.54 10.61 -7.10
C ILE A 21 -10.90 10.69 -7.82
N ARG A 22 -11.57 11.86 -7.80
CA ARG A 22 -12.89 12.07 -8.43
C ARG A 22 -12.88 11.94 -9.96
N LEU A 23 -11.75 12.20 -10.61
CA LEU A 23 -11.62 12.10 -12.08
C LEU A 23 -11.29 10.68 -12.57
N ARG A 24 -11.07 9.69 -11.68
CA ARG A 24 -10.82 8.32 -12.10
C ARG A 24 -12.13 7.67 -12.60
N LYS A 25 -12.05 6.95 -13.71
CA LYS A 25 -13.17 6.12 -14.22
C LYS A 25 -13.55 4.97 -13.27
N VAL A 26 -12.68 4.64 -12.32
CA VAL A 26 -12.86 3.52 -11.38
C VAL A 26 -12.80 4.10 -9.96
N THR A 27 -13.75 3.71 -9.11
CA THR A 27 -13.94 4.20 -7.74
C THR A 27 -12.83 3.84 -6.77
N GLU A 28 -11.98 2.88 -7.14
CA GLU A 28 -10.79 2.47 -6.38
C GLU A 28 -9.58 2.41 -7.31
N ALA A 29 -8.41 2.70 -6.75
CA ALA A 29 -7.13 2.47 -7.41
C ALA A 29 -6.92 0.99 -7.82
N PRO A 30 -6.24 0.73 -8.95
CA PRO A 30 -5.96 -0.62 -9.42
C PRO A 30 -5.08 -1.37 -8.41
N LYS A 31 -5.38 -2.66 -8.21
CA LYS A 31 -4.55 -3.55 -7.38
C LYS A 31 -3.21 -3.85 -8.05
N VAL A 32 -2.10 -3.78 -7.30
CA VAL A 32 -0.74 -4.05 -7.77
C VAL A 32 0.05 -4.98 -6.84
N CYS A 33 1.21 -5.40 -7.32
CA CYS A 33 2.19 -6.21 -6.59
C CYS A 33 3.57 -5.63 -6.79
N ASP A 34 3.90 -4.67 -5.94
CA ASP A 34 5.07 -3.84 -6.18
C ASP A 34 5.75 -3.38 -4.89
N TYR A 35 6.98 -2.89 -5.06
CA TYR A 35 7.65 -2.15 -4.02
C TYR A 35 6.97 -0.79 -3.84
N MET A 36 6.73 -0.41 -2.59
CA MET A 36 6.18 0.89 -2.27
C MET A 36 7.31 1.92 -2.36
N ALA A 37 7.21 2.83 -3.32
CA ALA A 37 8.18 3.90 -3.48
C ALA A 37 7.93 5.01 -2.45
N GLU A 38 9.00 5.68 -2.00
CA GLU A 38 8.87 6.86 -1.16
C GLU A 38 8.12 7.96 -1.94
N ASP A 39 7.00 8.43 -1.40
CA ASP A 39 6.30 9.59 -1.90
C ASP A 39 7.03 10.84 -1.41
N LYS A 40 7.86 11.42 -2.28
CA LYS A 40 8.67 12.61 -1.98
C LYS A 40 7.84 13.87 -1.73
N LEU A 41 6.57 13.90 -2.15
CA LEU A 41 5.69 15.04 -1.93
C LEU A 41 5.06 15.01 -0.54
N LEU A 42 4.78 13.80 -0.03
CA LEU A 42 4.19 13.61 1.29
C LEU A 42 5.24 13.35 2.39
N SER A 43 6.41 12.83 2.03
CA SER A 43 7.50 12.58 2.95
C SER A 43 8.19 13.88 3.40
N ARG A 44 8.54 13.91 4.69
CA ARG A 44 9.30 14.96 5.38
C ARG A 44 10.48 14.34 6.14
N ALA A 45 11.17 15.14 6.96
CA ALA A 45 12.33 14.67 7.72
C ALA A 45 11.93 13.70 8.85
N ASP A 46 10.83 14.02 9.53
CA ASP A 46 10.21 13.30 10.66
C ASP A 46 9.12 12.31 10.24
N LYS A 47 8.67 12.40 8.98
CA LYS A 47 7.57 11.60 8.45
C LYS A 47 7.97 10.95 7.13
N LYS A 48 8.02 9.62 7.06
CA LYS A 48 8.27 8.90 5.80
C LYS A 48 6.99 8.28 5.27
N VAL A 49 6.73 8.47 3.99
CA VAL A 49 5.55 7.92 3.32
C VAL A 49 5.99 7.05 2.15
N TYR A 50 5.63 5.78 2.17
CA TYR A 50 5.86 4.84 1.08
C TYR A 50 4.51 4.43 0.50
N SER A 51 4.32 4.57 -0.81
CA SER A 51 2.98 4.42 -1.41
C SER A 51 2.98 3.62 -2.71
N THR A 52 1.89 2.89 -2.91
CA THR A 52 1.35 2.56 -4.23
C THR A 52 0.19 3.51 -4.55
N GLU A 53 -0.48 3.35 -5.70
CA GLU A 53 -1.69 4.12 -5.99
C GLU A 53 -2.86 3.83 -5.04
N ARG A 54 -2.84 2.67 -4.36
CA ARG A 54 -3.96 2.16 -3.56
C ARG A 54 -3.70 2.15 -2.06
N HIS A 55 -2.47 1.93 -1.64
CA HIS A 55 -2.10 1.91 -0.23
C HIS A 55 -0.87 2.78 0.05
N SER A 56 -0.80 3.32 1.25
CA SER A 56 0.33 4.11 1.73
C SER A 56 0.71 3.69 3.14
N ILE A 57 2.00 3.42 3.35
CA ILE A 57 2.61 3.28 4.67
C ILE A 57 3.10 4.66 5.09
N VAL A 58 2.66 5.10 6.25
CA VAL A 58 3.07 6.35 6.88
C VAL A 58 3.83 6.01 8.15
N ILE A 59 5.07 6.48 8.25
CA ILE A 59 5.96 6.30 9.39
C ILE A 59 6.17 7.66 10.02
N GLU A 60 5.69 7.83 11.25
CA GLU A 60 5.83 9.05 12.07
C GLU A 60 5.99 8.59 13.52
N ASP A 61 5.08 8.97 14.43
CA ASP A 61 5.02 8.44 15.82
C ASP A 61 4.53 6.98 15.86
N THR A 62 3.76 6.57 14.85
CA THR A 62 3.29 5.21 14.62
C THR A 62 3.56 4.82 13.18
N ILE A 63 3.44 3.52 12.87
CA ILE A 63 3.45 3.03 11.50
C ILE A 63 2.00 2.73 11.13
N ALA A 64 1.47 3.48 10.17
CA ALA A 64 0.09 3.37 9.73
C ALA A 64 0.00 2.90 8.28
N LEU A 65 -0.91 1.99 7.99
CA LEU A 65 -1.30 1.62 6.63
C LEU A 65 -2.62 2.30 6.28
N VAL A 66 -2.61 3.06 5.19
CA VAL A 66 -3.70 3.92 4.75
C VAL A 66 -4.14 3.53 3.34
N LYS A 67 -5.45 3.55 3.06
CA LYS A 67 -6.06 3.28 1.74
C LYS A 67 -6.09 4.54 0.86
N ASP A 68 -6.47 4.38 -0.41
CA ASP A 68 -6.49 5.47 -1.41
C ASP A 68 -7.30 6.72 -1.03
N LYS A 69 -8.28 6.57 -0.12
CA LYS A 69 -9.13 7.66 0.40
C LYS A 69 -8.67 8.24 1.74
N GLY A 70 -7.48 7.89 2.20
CA GLY A 70 -6.97 8.36 3.50
C GLY A 70 -7.52 7.59 4.70
N GLU A 71 -8.28 6.51 4.49
CA GLU A 71 -8.78 5.65 5.55
C GLU A 71 -7.64 4.82 6.15
N LYS A 72 -7.41 4.95 7.46
CA LYS A 72 -6.42 4.15 8.19
C LYS A 72 -6.98 2.74 8.41
N ILE A 73 -6.23 1.73 7.97
CA ILE A 73 -6.62 0.31 8.02
C ILE A 73 -5.89 -0.40 9.15
N CYS A 74 -4.60 -0.12 9.29
CA CYS A 74 -3.75 -0.67 10.34
C CYS A 74 -2.91 0.42 10.97
N GLU A 75 -2.56 0.22 12.23
CA GLU A 75 -1.69 1.08 13.01
C GLU A 75 -0.87 0.22 13.97
N TRP A 76 0.44 0.44 14.00
CA TRP A 76 1.36 -0.27 14.87
C TRP A 76 2.25 0.71 15.62
N PRO A 77 2.57 0.44 16.90
CA PRO A 77 3.58 1.18 17.63
C PRO A 77 4.97 0.91 17.03
N LEU A 78 5.86 1.90 17.09
CA LEU A 78 7.23 1.81 16.54
C LEU A 78 8.03 0.67 17.21
N ASP A 79 7.78 0.41 18.49
CA ASP A 79 8.49 -0.61 19.28
C ASP A 79 8.34 -2.02 18.70
N GLU A 80 7.19 -2.34 18.08
CA GLU A 80 6.96 -3.65 17.46
C GLU A 80 7.86 -3.89 16.23
N TRP A 81 8.37 -2.80 15.64
CA TRP A 81 9.22 -2.79 14.46
C TRP A 81 10.70 -2.60 14.78
N ALA A 82 11.00 -1.80 15.80
CA ALA A 82 12.36 -1.43 16.19
C ALA A 82 13.20 -2.63 16.70
N ILE A 83 12.57 -3.76 17.05
CA ILE A 83 13.24 -4.96 17.57
C ILE A 83 14.22 -5.56 16.54
N SER A 84 14.01 -5.36 15.23
CA SER A 84 14.81 -6.02 14.19
C SER A 84 15.74 -5.11 13.40
N ALA A 85 15.35 -3.84 13.18
CA ALA A 85 16.14 -2.83 12.48
C ALA A 85 15.55 -1.44 12.79
N PRO A 86 16.29 -0.33 12.55
CA PRO A 86 15.73 1.00 12.61
C PRO A 86 14.52 1.12 11.67
N VAL A 87 13.42 1.70 12.15
CA VAL A 87 12.16 1.81 11.37
C VAL A 87 12.36 2.50 10.02
N THR A 88 13.27 3.48 9.97
CA THR A 88 13.62 4.24 8.76
C THR A 88 14.37 3.43 7.70
N SER A 89 14.91 2.26 8.05
CA SER A 89 15.63 1.37 7.13
C SER A 89 14.72 0.38 6.40
N PHE A 90 13.46 0.28 6.81
CA PHE A 90 12.52 -0.64 6.20
C PHE A 90 12.14 -0.22 4.79
N LYS A 91 12.06 -1.23 3.94
CA LYS A 91 11.44 -1.17 2.62
C LYS A 91 10.20 -2.05 2.65
N PHE A 92 9.28 -1.74 1.75
CA PHE A 92 7.96 -2.35 1.74
C PHE A 92 7.67 -2.90 0.36
N TYR A 93 7.27 -4.17 0.32
CA TYR A 93 6.64 -4.78 -0.84
C TYR A 93 5.21 -5.13 -0.47
N ILE A 94 4.24 -4.84 -1.34
CA ILE A 94 2.83 -5.13 -1.09
C ILE A 94 2.26 -6.00 -2.20
N ASP A 95 1.49 -7.02 -1.82
CA ASP A 95 0.63 -7.80 -2.71
C ASP A 95 -0.83 -7.43 -2.41
N GLU A 96 -1.40 -6.54 -3.23
CA GLU A 96 -2.76 -6.03 -3.01
C GLU A 96 -3.85 -7.01 -3.46
N TYR A 97 -3.48 -8.06 -4.21
CA TYR A 97 -4.40 -9.13 -4.58
C TYR A 97 -4.61 -10.10 -3.43
N LYS A 98 -3.55 -10.39 -2.67
CA LYS A 98 -3.60 -11.22 -1.45
C LYS A 98 -3.81 -10.41 -0.17
N GLU A 99 -3.72 -9.08 -0.25
CA GLU A 99 -3.83 -8.16 0.88
C GLU A 99 -2.78 -8.43 1.96
N ILE A 100 -1.52 -8.57 1.51
CA ILE A 100 -0.37 -8.86 2.37
C ILE A 100 0.72 -7.82 2.11
N LEU A 101 1.25 -7.27 3.19
CA LEU A 101 2.43 -6.41 3.21
C LEU A 101 3.64 -7.24 3.66
N TYR A 102 4.77 -7.02 2.98
CA TYR A 102 6.05 -7.63 3.26
C TYR A 102 7.08 -6.53 3.55
N PRO A 103 7.19 -6.12 4.81
CA PRO A 103 8.27 -5.24 5.25
C PRO A 103 9.60 -6.00 5.36
N PHE A 104 10.68 -5.37 4.93
CA PHE A 104 12.02 -5.95 5.01
C PHE A 104 13.08 -4.87 5.23
N ALA A 105 14.13 -5.22 5.97
CA ALA A 105 15.26 -4.34 6.27
C ALA A 105 16.57 -5.13 6.25
N LYS A 106 17.64 -4.51 5.77
CA LYS A 106 18.98 -5.12 5.85
C LYS A 106 19.54 -4.88 7.25
N LYS A 107 20.01 -5.94 7.88
CA LYS A 107 20.69 -5.93 9.17
C LYS A 107 22.21 -5.72 9.00
N ASP A 108 22.86 -5.34 10.09
CA ASP A 108 24.32 -5.09 10.13
C ASP A 108 25.14 -6.35 9.84
N ASP A 109 24.60 -7.53 10.16
CA ASP A 109 25.19 -8.86 9.87
C ASP A 109 25.15 -9.23 8.37
N GLY A 110 24.59 -8.36 7.52
CA GLY A 110 24.48 -8.55 6.09
C GLY A 110 23.21 -9.31 5.66
N PHE A 111 22.48 -9.92 6.58
CA PHE A 111 21.21 -10.58 6.30
C PHE A 111 20.07 -9.58 6.14
N VAL A 112 18.99 -10.01 5.51
CA VAL A 112 17.74 -9.27 5.36
C VAL A 112 16.71 -9.85 6.30
N PHE A 113 16.28 -9.03 7.26
CA PHE A 113 15.09 -9.28 8.03
C PHE A 113 13.87 -9.09 7.12
N THR A 114 12.95 -10.03 7.13
CA THR A 114 11.64 -9.86 6.48
C THR A 114 10.54 -10.30 7.43
N MET A 115 9.42 -9.62 7.34
CA MET A 115 8.20 -9.98 8.06
C MET A 115 7.02 -10.03 7.09
N LYS A 116 5.97 -10.76 7.48
CA LYS A 116 4.70 -10.80 6.76
C LYS A 116 3.59 -10.19 7.62
N VAL A 117 2.82 -9.29 7.01
CA VAL A 117 1.72 -8.58 7.66
C VAL A 117 0.46 -8.77 6.84
N ALA A 118 -0.54 -9.45 7.38
CA ALA A 118 -1.85 -9.56 6.74
C ALA A 118 -2.64 -8.26 6.96
N ILE A 119 -3.07 -7.61 5.89
CA ILE A 119 -3.78 -6.32 5.96
C ILE A 119 -5.16 -6.47 6.59
N ALA A 120 -5.79 -7.64 6.43
CA ALA A 120 -7.14 -7.90 6.93
C ALA A 120 -7.27 -7.86 8.47
N ASN A 121 -6.22 -8.25 9.20
CA ASN A 121 -6.21 -8.31 10.67
C ASN A 121 -5.05 -7.54 11.31
N CYS A 122 -4.19 -6.91 10.51
CA CYS A 122 -3.05 -6.13 10.95
C CYS A 122 -2.07 -6.90 11.84
N GLN A 123 -1.96 -8.22 11.68
CA GLN A 123 -1.07 -9.05 12.50
C GLN A 123 0.25 -9.36 11.79
N PHE A 124 1.35 -9.29 12.55
CA PHE A 124 2.63 -9.85 12.16
C PHE A 124 2.57 -11.37 12.27
N SER A 125 2.89 -12.07 11.20
CA SER A 125 3.07 -13.52 11.22
C SER A 125 4.56 -13.86 11.16
N ASP A 126 5.03 -14.22 9.97
CA ASP A 126 6.29 -14.91 9.73
C ASP A 126 7.42 -13.89 9.76
N LYS A 127 8.27 -13.96 10.78
CA LYS A 127 9.52 -13.20 10.89
C LYS A 127 10.68 -14.12 10.51
N THR A 128 11.42 -13.77 9.47
CA THR A 128 12.55 -14.58 8.99
C THR A 128 13.77 -13.69 8.68
N ASN A 129 14.96 -14.27 8.83
CA ASN A 129 16.20 -13.67 8.35
C ASN A 129 16.66 -14.49 7.14
N LEU A 130 16.87 -13.83 6.00
CA LEU A 130 17.30 -14.44 4.75
C LEU A 130 18.54 -13.72 4.25
N GLU A 131 19.37 -14.35 3.42
CA GLU A 131 20.52 -13.65 2.82
C GLU A 131 20.08 -12.48 1.93
N LYS A 132 18.93 -12.63 1.26
CA LYS A 132 18.31 -11.63 0.39
C LYS A 132 16.80 -11.68 0.52
N PHE A 133 16.15 -10.55 0.27
CA PHE A 133 14.68 -10.53 0.17
C PHE A 133 14.24 -11.26 -1.10
N GLU A 134 13.46 -12.32 -0.93
CA GLU A 134 12.83 -13.04 -2.03
C GLU A 134 11.42 -12.47 -2.27
N LYS A 135 11.24 -11.77 -3.39
CA LYS A 135 9.94 -11.22 -3.77
C LYS A 135 8.95 -12.38 -4.01
N PRO A 136 7.81 -12.43 -3.30
CA PRO A 136 6.85 -13.50 -3.49
C PRO A 136 6.17 -13.40 -4.86
N VAL A 137 5.76 -14.55 -5.41
CA VAL A 137 5.06 -14.60 -6.69
C VAL A 137 3.69 -13.94 -6.57
N CYS A 138 3.50 -12.89 -7.35
CA CYS A 138 2.21 -12.24 -7.50
C CYS A 138 1.46 -12.82 -8.70
N GLU A 139 0.35 -13.48 -8.44
CA GLU A 139 -0.54 -13.96 -9.48
C GLU A 139 -1.77 -13.05 -9.55
N LYS A 140 -1.82 -12.21 -10.58
CA LYS A 140 -3.02 -11.45 -10.88
C LYS A 140 -4.16 -12.43 -11.23
N PRO A 141 -5.31 -12.40 -10.53
CA PRO A 141 -6.40 -13.30 -10.83
C PRO A 141 -6.85 -13.11 -12.28
N LYS A 142 -6.84 -14.21 -13.04
CA LYS A 142 -7.28 -14.21 -14.44
C LYS A 142 -8.75 -13.78 -14.48
N LYS A 143 -9.05 -12.69 -15.19
CA LYS A 143 -10.44 -12.28 -15.45
C LYS A 143 -11.13 -13.43 -16.19
N VAL A 144 -12.05 -14.13 -15.52
CA VAL A 144 -12.90 -15.12 -16.17
C VAL A 144 -13.77 -14.36 -17.16
N SER A 145 -13.49 -14.48 -18.46
CA SER A 145 -14.36 -13.91 -19.48
C SER A 145 -15.70 -14.65 -19.40
N ARG A 146 -16.73 -13.98 -18.90
CA ARG A 146 -18.10 -14.49 -19.01
C ARG A 146 -18.40 -14.57 -20.51
N LYS A 147 -18.31 -15.79 -21.09
CA LYS A 147 -18.76 -16.06 -22.45
C LYS A 147 -20.19 -15.54 -22.58
N LYS A 148 -20.36 -14.47 -23.36
CA LYS A 148 -21.67 -13.89 -23.68
C LYS A 148 -22.48 -14.99 -24.36
N LYS A 149 -23.49 -15.55 -23.69
CA LYS A 149 -24.45 -16.47 -24.31
C LYS A 149 -25.13 -15.70 -25.44
N SER A 150 -24.72 -15.97 -26.67
CA SER A 150 -25.43 -15.55 -27.87
C SER A 150 -26.85 -16.12 -27.79
N LYS A 151 -27.85 -15.25 -27.59
CA LYS A 151 -29.25 -15.61 -27.82
C LYS A 151 -29.40 -15.74 -29.34
N LYS A 152 -29.36 -16.96 -29.88
CA LYS A 152 -29.94 -17.26 -31.19
C LYS A 152 -31.44 -16.92 -31.10
N ALA A 153 -31.84 -15.79 -31.67
CA ALA A 153 -33.24 -15.53 -31.95
C ALA A 153 -33.68 -16.56 -33.00
N LYS A 154 -34.49 -17.55 -32.59
CA LYS A 154 -35.26 -18.35 -33.54
C LYS A 154 -36.29 -17.39 -34.14
N ALA A 155 -36.08 -17.00 -35.40
CA ALA A 155 -37.16 -16.50 -36.23
C ALA A 155 -38.19 -17.66 -36.35
N ALA A 156 -39.29 -17.53 -35.63
CA ALA A 156 -40.46 -18.36 -35.84
C ALA A 156 -41.14 -17.88 -37.13
N LYS A 157 -41.43 -18.82 -38.02
CA LYS A 157 -42.25 -18.63 -39.21
C LYS A 157 -43.59 -17.98 -38.84
N SER A 158 -44.02 -17.01 -39.63
CA SER A 158 -45.40 -16.88 -40.07
C SER A 158 -45.43 -16.30 -41.48
#